data_AF-A0A5E4I7R5-F1
#
_entry.id   AF-A0A5E4I7R5-F1
#
_cell.length_a   1.000
_cell.length_b   1.000
_cell.length_c   1.000
_cell.angle_alpha   90.00
_cell.angle_beta   90.00
_cell.angle_gamma   90.00
#
_symmetry.space_group_name_H-M   'P 1'
#
loop_
_entity.id
_entity.type
_entity.pdbx_description
1 polymer ?
#
loop_
_entity_poly.entity_id
_entity_poly.type
_entity_poly.pdbx_seq_one_letter_code
_entity_poly.pdbx_strand_id
1 'polypeptide(L)'
;MRIWDISPEKLCRNHLLGEHRELHAIWSILIHNKKGYAHHPETVRWKGKQKALYLRHEHLVKEMVRRGYRHHSPLEISFATGQDQQDVFVDSHEEQVCLLRQKKCRCTV
;
A
#
# COMPACT_ATOMS: atom_id res chain seq x y z
N MET A 1 -8.15 -6.16 -1.02
CA MET A 1 -6.99 -5.34 -1.41
C MET A 1 -7.28 -3.93 -0.97
N ARG A 2 -6.40 -3.33 -0.20
CA ARG A 2 -6.49 -1.96 0.27
C ARG A 2 -5.09 -1.41 0.49
N ILE A 3 -4.86 -0.22 -0.02
CA ILE A 3 -3.69 0.59 0.33
C ILE A 3 -4.19 1.85 1.00
N TRP A 4 -3.76 2.09 2.24
CA TRP A 4 -4.18 3.27 2.98
C TRP A 4 -3.36 4.47 2.54
N ASP A 5 -3.99 5.53 2.05
CA ASP A 5 -3.37 6.83 1.77
C ASP A 5 -3.18 7.63 3.08
N ILE A 6 -2.70 6.93 4.11
CA ILE A 6 -2.43 7.37 5.48
C ILE A 6 -0.95 7.09 5.79
N SER A 7 -0.30 7.95 6.57
CA SER A 7 1.08 7.69 7.02
C SER A 7 1.18 6.33 7.75
N PRO A 8 2.14 5.44 7.39
CA PRO A 8 2.32 4.14 8.05
C PRO A 8 2.49 4.22 9.57
N GLU A 9 3.06 5.31 10.07
CA GLU A 9 3.25 5.59 11.50
C GLU A 9 1.92 5.58 12.28
N LYS A 10 0.83 6.00 11.61
CA LYS A 10 -0.51 6.04 12.19
C LYS A 10 -1.25 4.70 12.12
N LEU A 11 -0.74 3.73 11.36
CA LEU A 11 -1.37 2.44 11.21
C LEU A 11 -1.01 1.52 12.38
N CYS A 12 -1.99 0.80 12.93
CA CYS A 12 -1.70 -0.27 13.89
C CYS A 12 -0.97 -1.42 13.19
N ARG A 13 -0.41 -2.36 13.97
CA ARG A 13 0.28 -3.55 13.44
C ARG A 13 -0.50 -4.26 12.33
N ASN A 14 -1.79 -4.51 12.55
CA ASN A 14 -2.58 -5.31 11.59
C ASN A 14 -2.80 -4.57 10.27
N HIS A 15 -3.02 -3.26 10.30
CA HIS A 15 -3.18 -2.47 9.07
C HIS A 15 -1.85 -2.23 8.36
N LEU A 16 -0.75 -2.02 9.10
CA LEU A 16 0.60 -1.90 8.51
C LEU A 16 1.00 -3.18 7.75
N LEU A 17 0.90 -4.33 8.42
CA LEU A 17 1.28 -5.63 7.83
C LEU A 17 0.27 -6.09 6.77
N GLY A 18 -1.01 -5.79 6.98
CA GLY A 18 -2.07 -6.08 6.01
C GLY A 18 -1.88 -5.30 4.71
N GLU A 19 -1.62 -4.00 4.82
CA GLU A 19 -1.32 -3.17 3.66
C GLU A 19 -0.07 -3.65 2.92
N HIS A 20 1.03 -3.94 3.64
CA HIS A 20 2.25 -4.47 3.03
C HIS A 20 1.97 -5.73 2.20
N ARG A 21 1.20 -6.68 2.74
CA ARG A 21 0.81 -7.90 2.03
C ARG A 21 -0.05 -7.62 0.80
N GLU A 22 -1.05 -6.75 0.92
CA GLU A 22 -1.95 -6.41 -0.20
C GLU A 22 -1.22 -5.61 -1.30
N LEU A 23 -0.26 -4.77 -0.92
CA LEU A 23 0.63 -4.07 -1.84
C LEU A 23 1.44 -5.06 -2.68
N HIS A 24 2.04 -6.07 -2.06
CA HIS A 24 2.75 -7.15 -2.79
C HIS A 24 1.86 -7.85 -3.81
N ALA A 25 0.58 -8.08 -3.47
CA ALA A 25 -0.36 -8.67 -4.39
C ALA A 25 -0.66 -7.74 -5.58
N ILE A 26 -0.86 -6.44 -5.36
CA ILE A 26 -1.05 -5.46 -6.44
C ILE A 26 0.19 -5.39 -7.33
N TRP A 27 1.38 -5.29 -6.73
CA TRP A 27 2.67 -5.30 -7.43
C TRP A 27 2.78 -6.50 -8.36
N SER A 28 2.54 -7.71 -7.84
CA SER A 28 2.61 -8.94 -8.62
C SER A 28 1.61 -8.97 -9.78
N ILE A 29 0.41 -8.42 -9.60
CA ILE A 29 -0.58 -8.32 -10.69
C ILE A 29 -0.08 -7.39 -11.79
N LEU A 30 0.46 -6.23 -11.43
CA LEU A 30 0.95 -5.23 -12.38
C LEU A 30 2.19 -5.71 -13.14
N ILE A 31 3.15 -6.33 -12.47
CA ILE A 31 4.43 -6.75 -13.09
C ILE A 31 4.23 -7.98 -13.97
N HIS A 32 3.38 -8.93 -13.57
CA HIS A 32 3.19 -10.18 -14.33
C HIS A 32 1.91 -10.20 -15.16
N ASN A 33 1.22 -9.07 -15.32
CA ASN A 33 -0.02 -8.95 -16.08
C ASN A 33 -1.07 -10.03 -15.71
N LYS A 34 -1.20 -10.32 -14.41
CA LYS A 34 -2.13 -11.35 -13.93
C LYS A 34 -3.57 -10.89 -14.14
N LYS A 35 -4.48 -11.84 -14.47
CA LYS A 35 -5.91 -11.53 -14.71
C LYS A 35 -6.73 -11.40 -13.42
N GLY A 36 -6.41 -12.19 -12.39
CA GLY A 36 -7.11 -12.16 -11.12
C GLY A 36 -6.94 -10.82 -10.40
N TYR A 37 -8.05 -10.20 -9.99
CA TYR A 37 -8.09 -8.87 -9.34
C TYR A 37 -7.49 -7.71 -10.17
N ALA A 38 -7.25 -7.90 -11.47
CA ALA A 38 -6.71 -6.87 -12.37
C ALA A 38 -7.62 -5.64 -12.53
N HIS A 39 -8.92 -5.84 -12.29
CA HIS A 39 -9.96 -4.82 -12.35
C HIS A 39 -10.42 -4.34 -10.97
N HIS A 40 -9.77 -4.80 -9.89
CA HIS A 40 -10.07 -4.29 -8.55
C HIS A 40 -9.71 -2.79 -8.49
N PRO A 41 -10.53 -1.91 -7.88
CA PRO A 41 -10.29 -0.46 -7.86
C PRO A 41 -8.88 -0.08 -7.41
N GLU A 42 -8.40 -0.70 -6.32
CA GLU A 42 -7.01 -0.57 -5.87
C GLU A 42 -6.00 -0.92 -6.97
N THR A 43 -6.08 -2.12 -7.57
CA THR A 43 -5.14 -2.51 -8.63
C THR A 43 -5.17 -1.54 -9.82
N VAL A 44 -6.36 -1.09 -10.22
CA VAL A 44 -6.53 -0.19 -11.37
C VAL A 44 -5.85 1.15 -11.13
N ARG A 45 -6.02 1.76 -9.94
CA ARG A 45 -5.43 3.08 -9.67
C ARG A 45 -3.91 3.12 -9.68
N TRP A 46 -3.24 1.97 -9.56
CA TRP A 46 -1.77 1.85 -9.60
C TRP A 46 -1.19 1.56 -10.99
N LYS A 47 -2.03 1.35 -12.02
CA LYS A 47 -1.56 1.15 -13.40
C LYS A 47 -0.80 2.38 -13.88
N GLY A 48 0.43 2.18 -14.36
CA GLY A 48 1.33 3.26 -14.80
C GLY A 48 2.00 4.04 -13.66
N LYS A 49 1.82 3.61 -12.40
CA LYS A 49 2.34 4.26 -11.19
C LYS A 49 3.15 3.28 -10.32
N GLN A 50 3.87 2.35 -10.95
CA GLN A 50 4.66 1.34 -10.25
C GLN A 50 5.75 1.98 -9.40
N LYS A 51 6.36 3.08 -9.86
CA LYS A 51 7.31 3.87 -9.07
C LYS A 51 6.68 4.40 -7.78
N ALA A 52 5.48 4.96 -7.84
CA ALA A 52 4.73 5.40 -6.66
C ALA A 52 4.43 4.24 -5.69
N LEU A 53 4.03 3.08 -6.22
CA LEU A 53 3.74 1.89 -5.43
C LEU A 53 4.99 1.34 -4.72
N TYR A 54 6.13 1.36 -5.41
CA TYR A 54 7.43 1.02 -4.83
C TYR A 54 7.78 1.97 -3.66
N LEU A 55 7.64 3.28 -3.86
CA LEU A 55 7.91 4.25 -2.79
C LEU A 55 6.97 4.06 -1.58
N ARG A 56 5.70 3.71 -1.83
CA ARG A 56 4.76 3.36 -0.76
C ARG A 56 5.22 2.12 0.02
N HIS A 57 5.71 1.08 -0.67
CA HIS A 57 6.31 -0.08 -0.03
C HIS A 57 7.48 0.32 0.87
N GLU A 58 8.40 1.15 0.40
CA GLU A 58 9.55 1.60 1.19
C GLU A 58 9.13 2.37 2.45
N HIS A 59 8.06 3.17 2.39
CA HIS A 59 7.49 3.81 3.57
C HIS A 59 6.94 2.79 4.59
N LEU A 60 6.25 1.76 4.13
CA LEU A 60 5.77 0.67 5.01
C LEU A 60 6.95 -0.08 5.64
N VAL A 61 7.97 -0.42 4.84
CA VAL A 61 9.18 -1.12 5.31
C VAL A 61 9.94 -0.28 6.32
N LYS A 62 10.11 1.02 6.08
CA LYS A 62 10.75 1.94 7.02
C LYS A 62 10.05 1.93 8.38
N GLU A 63 8.73 1.98 8.38
CA GLU A 63 7.93 1.90 9.61
C GLU A 63 8.00 0.51 10.26
N MET A 64 8.03 -0.55 9.47
CA MET A 64 8.22 -1.92 9.96
C MET A 64 9.58 -2.06 10.66
N VAL A 65 10.66 -1.60 10.03
CA VAL A 65 12.01 -1.63 10.62
C VAL A 65 12.06 -0.79 11.89
N ARG A 66 11.45 0.40 11.90
CA ARG A 66 11.37 1.26 13.09
C ARG A 66 10.67 0.56 14.27
N ARG A 67 9.68 -0.28 14.00
CA ARG A 67 8.97 -1.10 15.01
C ARG A 67 9.68 -2.41 15.36
N GLY A 68 10.86 -2.68 14.81
CA GLY A 68 11.66 -3.87 15.08
C GLY A 68 11.27 -5.11 14.25
N TYR A 69 10.47 -4.97 13.20
CA TYR A 69 10.19 -6.10 12.29
C TYR A 69 11.40 -6.36 11.39
N ARG A 70 11.69 -7.65 11.16
CA ARG A 70 12.67 -8.08 10.15
C ARG A 70 11.96 -8.26 8.82
N HIS A 71 12.22 -7.36 7.87
CA HIS A 71 11.64 -7.41 6.53
C HIS A 71 12.57 -8.16 5.57
N HIS A 72 12.02 -9.10 4.79
CA HIS A 72 12.78 -10.00 3.91
C HIS A 72 12.18 -10.13 2.49
N SER A 73 11.29 -9.23 2.10
CA SER A 73 10.61 -9.25 0.81
C SER A 73 10.71 -7.90 0.09
N PRO A 74 11.93 -7.43 -0.25
CA PRO A 74 12.08 -6.20 -1.03
C PRO A 74 11.41 -6.33 -2.39
N LEU A 75 11.01 -5.19 -2.96
CA LEU A 75 10.54 -5.12 -4.34
C LEU A 75 11.73 -4.84 -5.27
N GLU A 76 11.68 -5.37 -6.48
CA GLU A 76 12.71 -5.15 -7.49
C GLU A 76 12.58 -3.73 -8.09
N ILE A 77 13.56 -2.88 -7.82
CA ILE A 77 13.55 -1.47 -8.24
C ILE A 77 13.53 -1.30 -9.77
N SER A 78 14.00 -2.27 -10.55
CA SER A 78 13.97 -2.22 -12.01
C SER A 78 12.54 -2.17 -12.57
N PHE A 79 11.54 -2.62 -11.81
CA PHE A 79 10.13 -2.54 -12.19
C PHE A 79 9.42 -1.29 -11.65
N ALA A 80 10.11 -0.44 -10.88
CA ALA A 80 9.57 0.80 -10.33
C ALA A 80 9.51 1.92 -11.40
N THR A 81 8.70 1.72 -12.43
CA THR A 81 8.55 2.61 -13.59
C THR A 81 7.28 3.47 -13.51
N GLY A 82 7.14 4.44 -14.43
CA GLY A 82 5.95 5.30 -14.51
C GLY A 82 5.98 6.45 -13.50
N GLN A 83 4.80 6.96 -13.15
CA GLN A 83 4.68 8.10 -12.23
C GLN A 83 5.10 7.72 -10.80
N ASP A 84 5.73 8.65 -10.09
CA ASP A 84 6.14 8.50 -8.68
C ASP A 84 5.11 8.99 -7.67
N GLN A 85 4.01 9.57 -8.13
CA GLN A 85 2.91 10.00 -7.28
C GLN A 85 1.64 9.20 -7.57
N GLN A 86 0.84 9.00 -6.53
CA GLN A 86 -0.52 8.49 -6.61
C GLN A 86 -1.49 9.63 -6.32
N ASP A 87 -2.32 9.95 -7.30
CA ASP A 87 -3.29 11.05 -7.30
C ASP A 87 -4.75 10.56 -7.35
N VAL A 88 -4.97 9.25 -7.47
CA VAL A 88 -6.31 8.65 -7.51
C VAL A 88 -6.58 7.92 -6.20
N PHE A 89 -7.72 8.27 -5.59
CA PHE A 89 -8.21 7.70 -4.34
C PHE A 89 -9.40 6.77 -4.62
N VAL A 90 -9.43 5.61 -3.95
CA VAL A 90 -10.63 4.75 -3.93
C VAL A 90 -11.64 5.32 -2.92
N ASP A 91 -11.14 5.60 -1.71
CA ASP A 91 -11.81 6.38 -0.67
C ASP A 91 -10.93 7.62 -0.45
N SER A 92 -11.53 8.80 -0.31
CA SER A 92 -10.81 10.03 0.04
C SER A 92 -10.05 9.89 1.36
N HIS A 93 -9.10 10.79 1.62
CA HIS A 93 -8.31 10.75 2.85
C HIS A 93 -9.21 10.78 4.11
N GLU A 94 -10.20 11.67 4.11
CA GLU A 94 -11.17 11.84 5.20
C GLU A 94 -12.02 10.59 5.41
N GLU A 95 -12.46 9.94 4.33
CA GLU A 95 -13.20 8.68 4.37
C GLU A 95 -12.35 7.55 4.95
N GLN A 96 -11.08 7.45 4.55
CA GLN A 96 -10.16 6.44 5.08
C GLN A 96 -9.93 6.62 6.59
N VAL A 97 -9.77 7.86 7.05
CA VAL A 97 -9.68 8.17 8.49
C VAL A 97 -10.95 7.71 9.20
N CYS A 98 -12.13 8.05 8.67
CA CYS A 98 -13.41 7.62 9.23
C CYS A 98 -13.52 6.09 9.33
N LEU A 99 -13.19 5.37 8.26
CA LEU A 99 -13.21 3.90 8.22
C LEU A 99 -12.27 3.27 9.25
N LEU A 100 -11.06 3.81 9.40
CA LEU A 100 -10.09 3.31 10.39
C LEU A 100 -10.53 3.58 11.83
N ARG A 101 -11.14 4.74 12.12
CA ARG A 101 -11.72 5.04 13.44
C ARG A 101 -12.87 4.09 13.79
N GLN A 102 -13.74 3.82 12.82
CA GLN A 102 -14.87 2.89 13.01
C GLN A 102 -14.43 1.45 13.32
N LYS A 103 -13.23 1.03 12.89
CA LYS A 103 -12.67 -0.28 13.22
C LYS A 103 -12.28 -0.44 14.70
N LYS A 104 -12.31 0.62 15.51
CA LYS A 104 -12.00 0.61 16.96
C LYS A 104 -10.68 -0.10 17.27
N CYS A 105 -9.66 0.16 16.44
CA CYS A 105 -8.34 -0.46 16.55
C CYS A 105 -7.29 0.55 17.04
N ARG A 106 -6.04 0.13 17.17
CA ARG A 106 -4.93 0.98 17.64
C ARG A 106 -4.34 1.92 16.57
N CYS A 107 -5.08 2.21 15.49
CA CYS A 107 -4.62 3.24 14.54
C CYS A 107 -4.78 4.61 15.18
N THR A 108 -3.81 5.50 14.97
CA THR A 108 -3.80 6.87 15.51
C THR A 108 -4.15 7.87 14.42
N VAL A 109 -5.37 7.72 13.87
CA VAL A 109 -5.92 8.53 12.77
C VAL A 109 -7.07 9.40 13.23
#